data_AF-T2ITV3-F1
#
_entry.id   AF-T2ITV3-F1
#
_cell.length_a   1.000
_cell.length_b   1.000
_cell.length_c   1.000
_cell.angle_alpha   90.00
_cell.angle_beta   90.00
_cell.angle_gamma   90.00
#
_symmetry.space_group_name_H-M   'P 1'
#
loop_
_entity.id
_entity.type
_entity.pdbx_description
1 polymer ?
#
loop_
_entity_poly.entity_id
_entity_poly.type
_entity_poly.pdbx_seq_one_letter_code
_entity_poly.pdbx_strand_id
1 'polypeptide(L)'
;MTEMADHLWSTYPILVIVMLLVNGLTAFSLTREFSLIFGGKPKQMTVRSPEGLWALVLPMMVTMGFALHVPILLYKWQLFPAWEALSVTVAGSFTITTLIGAGTAAYIYLNEDISKPIQLPSKALQDFFTYDLYTEKFYRVTIVFVVGLISQVIYWFDRYLVDGVINLVGLATIFGGETLKYNASGQTQFYFCQSF
;
A
#
# COMPACT_ATOMS: atom_id res chain seq x y z
N MET A 1 17.98 19.70 0.77
CA MET A 1 17.42 19.52 2.13
C MET A 1 17.80 20.66 3.05
N THR A 2 19.08 21.03 3.17
CA THR A 2 19.53 22.14 4.02
C THR A 2 18.94 23.49 3.62
N GLU A 3 18.98 23.86 2.33
CA GLU A 3 18.35 25.12 1.87
C GLU A 3 16.81 25.12 2.03
N MET A 4 16.17 23.97 1.77
CA MET A 4 14.72 23.83 2.00
C MET A 4 14.39 23.96 3.49
N ALA A 5 15.19 23.34 4.36
CA ALA A 5 14.99 23.40 5.80
C ALA A 5 15.27 24.80 6.37
N ASP A 6 16.22 25.55 5.81
CA ASP A 6 16.47 26.95 6.17
C ASP A 6 15.31 27.87 5.78
N HIS A 7 14.78 27.72 4.56
CA HIS A 7 13.57 28.43 4.14
C HIS A 7 12.33 28.05 4.97
N LEU A 8 12.21 26.77 5.34
CA LEU A 8 11.13 26.27 6.17
C LEU A 8 11.24 26.68 7.64
N TRP A 9 12.45 26.91 8.16
CA TRP A 9 12.65 27.38 9.53
C TRP A 9 12.05 28.77 9.74
N SER A 10 12.16 29.64 8.72
CA SER A 10 11.61 30.99 8.73
C SER A 10 10.09 30.99 8.53
N THR A 11 9.56 30.07 7.71
CA THR A 11 8.16 30.11 7.26
C THR A 11 7.23 29.21 8.08
N TYR A 12 7.63 27.98 8.40
CA TYR A 12 6.82 26.98 9.12
C TYR A 12 7.69 26.09 10.03
N PRO A 13 7.98 26.51 11.28
CA PRO A 13 8.87 25.79 12.18
C PRO A 13 8.35 24.38 12.56
N ILE A 14 7.02 24.17 12.54
CA ILE A 14 6.42 22.86 12.82
C ILE A 14 6.82 21.79 11.82
N LEU A 15 7.00 22.15 10.55
CA LEU A 15 7.36 21.19 9.49
C LEU A 15 8.80 20.69 9.67
N VAL A 16 9.69 21.56 10.15
CA VAL A 16 11.09 21.19 10.43
C VAL A 16 11.16 20.17 11.55
N ILE A 17 10.36 20.33 12.61
CA ILE A 17 10.28 19.36 13.70
C ILE A 17 9.81 17.99 13.18
N VAL A 18 8.76 17.97 12.35
CA VAL A 18 8.29 16.74 11.70
C VAL A 18 9.38 16.12 10.83
N MET A 19 10.09 16.92 10.04
CA MET A 19 11.17 16.45 9.17
C MET A 19 12.34 15.84 9.97
N LEU A 20 12.72 16.46 11.09
CA LEU A 20 13.74 15.93 12.00
C LEU A 20 13.30 14.62 12.66
N LEU A 21 12.02 14.54 13.08
CA LEU A 21 11.44 13.31 13.63
C LEU A 21 11.46 12.19 12.59
N VAL A 22 10.99 12.45 11.38
CA VAL A 22 10.99 11.47 10.28
C VAL A 22 12.41 11.01 9.98
N ASN A 23 13.37 11.92 9.91
CA ASN A 23 14.79 11.57 9.72
C ASN A 23 15.27 10.61 10.82
N GLY A 24 15.03 10.91 12.09
CA GLY A 24 15.39 10.03 13.20
C GLY A 24 14.70 8.65 13.14
N LEU A 25 13.40 8.62 12.82
CA LEU A 25 12.64 7.36 12.68
C LEU A 25 13.13 6.50 11.51
N THR A 26 13.48 7.12 10.37
CA THR A 26 14.03 6.39 9.22
C THR A 26 15.41 5.80 9.53
N ALA A 27 16.26 6.54 10.23
CA ALA A 27 17.53 6.02 10.72
C ALA A 27 17.30 4.82 11.67
N PHE A 28 16.36 4.95 12.61
CA PHE A 28 16.00 3.89 13.53
C PHE A 28 15.48 2.62 12.81
N SER A 29 14.60 2.76 11.81
CA SER A 29 14.02 1.61 11.10
C SER A 29 15.06 0.84 10.29
N LEU A 30 15.93 1.55 9.57
CA LEU A 30 17.00 0.94 8.75
C LEU A 30 18.05 0.25 9.63
N THR A 31 18.50 0.91 10.70
CA THR A 31 19.47 0.30 11.61
C THR A 31 18.88 -0.90 12.33
N ARG A 32 17.60 -0.86 12.72
CA ARG A 32 16.89 -2.03 13.27
C ARG A 32 16.96 -3.23 12.33
N GLU A 33 16.60 -3.04 11.06
CA GLU A 33 16.60 -4.13 10.07
C GLU A 33 18.01 -4.67 9.86
N PHE A 34 19.00 -3.80 9.73
CA PHE A 34 20.40 -4.19 9.64
C PHE A 34 20.87 -5.00 10.86
N SER A 35 20.59 -4.54 12.08
CA SER A 35 20.95 -5.24 13.32
C SER A 35 20.24 -6.60 13.47
N LEU A 36 18.98 -6.72 13.02
CA LEU A 36 18.25 -7.98 13.06
C LEU A 36 18.74 -9.01 12.04
N ILE A 37 19.19 -8.55 10.87
CA ILE A 37 19.66 -9.43 9.78
C ILE A 37 21.11 -9.87 10.04
N PHE A 38 22.01 -8.93 10.38
CA PHE A 38 23.45 -9.19 10.45
C PHE A 38 24.01 -9.28 11.88
N GLY A 39 23.40 -8.58 12.84
CA GLY A 39 23.97 -8.43 14.19
C GLY A 39 23.55 -9.49 15.22
N GLY A 40 22.53 -10.30 14.93
CA GLY A 40 21.99 -11.28 15.87
C GLY A 40 22.65 -12.66 15.78
N LYS A 41 22.32 -13.54 16.74
CA LYS A 41 22.69 -14.97 16.67
C LYS A 41 22.12 -15.60 15.39
N PRO A 42 22.91 -16.41 14.65
CA PRO A 42 22.42 -17.13 13.48
C PRO A 42 21.21 -18.00 13.85
N LYS A 43 20.11 -17.85 13.10
CA LYS A 43 18.93 -18.69 13.24
C LYS A 43 19.12 -19.95 12.40
N GLN A 44 18.40 -21.03 12.70
CA GLN A 44 18.48 -22.29 11.94
C GLN A 44 18.32 -22.08 10.41
N MET A 45 17.52 -21.11 9.99
CA MET A 45 17.32 -20.75 8.58
C MET A 45 18.52 -20.05 7.92
N THR A 46 19.42 -19.42 8.70
CA THR A 46 20.56 -18.64 8.19
C THR A 46 21.92 -19.33 8.36
N VAL A 47 21.98 -20.47 9.08
CA VAL A 47 23.23 -21.21 9.36
C VAL A 47 23.98 -21.63 8.08
N ARG A 48 23.26 -21.97 7.02
CA ARG A 48 23.85 -22.35 5.72
C ARG A 48 23.44 -21.36 4.65
N SER A 49 23.98 -20.14 4.75
CA SER A 49 23.77 -19.09 3.74
C SER A 49 25.07 -18.87 2.96
N PRO A 50 25.28 -19.56 1.83
CA PRO A 50 26.40 -19.27 0.94
C PRO A 50 26.33 -17.84 0.42
N GLU A 51 27.48 -17.25 0.13
CA GLU A 51 27.54 -15.94 -0.51
C GLU A 51 26.81 -15.95 -1.87
N GLY A 52 26.31 -14.77 -2.28
CA GLY A 52 25.64 -14.60 -3.56
C GLY A 52 26.58 -14.89 -4.74
N LEU A 53 26.02 -15.41 -5.83
CA LEU A 53 26.76 -15.62 -7.08
C LEU A 53 27.40 -14.30 -7.57
N TRP A 54 28.52 -14.38 -8.29
CA TRP A 54 29.26 -13.21 -8.80
C TRP A 54 28.37 -12.25 -9.62
N ALA A 55 27.38 -12.77 -10.35
CA ALA A 55 26.42 -12.00 -11.12
C ALA A 55 25.50 -11.12 -10.25
N LEU A 56 25.28 -11.48 -8.99
CA LEU A 56 24.52 -10.69 -8.01
C LEU A 56 25.42 -9.70 -7.28
N VAL A 57 26.65 -10.09 -6.96
CA VAL A 57 27.62 -9.24 -6.24
C VAL A 57 28.11 -8.08 -7.11
N LEU A 58 28.37 -8.31 -8.41
CA LEU A 58 28.95 -7.29 -9.29
C LEU A 58 28.05 -6.03 -9.41
N PRO A 59 26.73 -6.12 -9.71
CA PRO A 59 25.87 -4.95 -9.74
C PRO A 59 25.78 -4.21 -8.39
N MET A 60 25.75 -4.94 -7.27
CA MET A 60 25.71 -4.33 -5.93
C MET A 60 27.01 -3.56 -5.63
N MET A 61 28.16 -4.11 -5.99
CA MET A 61 29.45 -3.43 -5.80
C MET A 61 29.58 -2.18 -6.66
N VAL A 62 29.12 -2.23 -7.91
CA VAL A 62 29.12 -1.07 -8.81
C VAL A 62 28.21 0.03 -8.28
N THR A 63 26.98 -0.31 -7.87
CA THR A 63 26.03 0.67 -7.31
C THR A 63 26.49 1.25 -5.97
N MET A 64 27.10 0.45 -5.10
CA MET A 64 27.76 0.94 -3.87
C MET A 64 28.91 1.90 -4.19
N GLY A 65 29.74 1.57 -5.18
CA GLY A 65 30.80 2.44 -5.68
C GLY A 65 30.25 3.78 -6.15
N PHE A 66 29.22 3.78 -6.99
CA PHE A 66 28.56 5.02 -7.43
C PHE A 66 28.01 5.82 -6.25
N ALA A 67 27.29 5.20 -5.31
CA ALA A 67 26.73 5.89 -4.14
C ALA A 67 27.81 6.61 -3.30
N LEU A 68 28.99 6.01 -3.16
CA LEU A 68 30.15 6.61 -2.47
C LEU A 68 30.77 7.78 -3.25
N HIS A 69 30.73 7.75 -4.59
CA HIS A 69 31.31 8.80 -5.44
C HIS A 69 30.37 9.98 -5.69
N VAL A 70 29.06 9.81 -5.51
CA VAL A 70 28.05 10.88 -5.70
C VAL A 70 28.43 12.18 -4.97
N PRO A 71 28.79 12.19 -3.67
CA PRO A 71 29.16 13.42 -2.97
C PRO A 71 30.36 14.14 -3.60
N ILE A 72 31.38 13.39 -4.04
CA ILE A 72 32.61 13.94 -4.63
C ILE A 72 32.32 14.56 -6.00
N LEU A 73 31.50 13.87 -6.80
CA LEU A 73 31.13 14.31 -8.13
C LEU A 73 30.23 15.56 -8.08
N LEU A 74 29.29 15.61 -7.13
CA LEU A 74 28.49 16.83 -6.86
C LEU A 74 29.36 18.01 -6.43
N TYR A 75 30.42 17.76 -5.64
CA TYR A 75 31.39 18.78 -5.26
C TYR A 75 32.17 19.32 -6.46
N LYS A 76 32.62 18.44 -7.37
CA LYS A 76 33.35 18.84 -8.58
C LYS A 76 32.48 19.59 -9.58
N TRP A 77 31.19 19.26 -9.67
CA TRP A 77 30.24 19.93 -10.56
C TRP A 77 29.70 21.26 -10.00
N GLN A 78 30.17 21.71 -8.84
CA GLN A 78 29.73 22.97 -8.22
C GLN A 78 28.21 23.05 -8.02
N LEU A 79 27.54 21.91 -7.84
CA LEU A 79 26.09 21.85 -7.59
C LEU A 79 25.74 22.13 -6.11
N PHE A 80 26.75 22.27 -5.25
CA PHE A 80 26.54 22.71 -3.88
C PHE A 80 26.53 24.24 -3.79
N PRO A 81 25.60 24.83 -3.02
CA PRO A 81 25.69 26.24 -2.67
C PRO A 81 27.01 26.52 -1.92
N ALA A 82 27.51 27.74 -2.03
CA ALA A 82 28.72 28.16 -1.32
C ALA A 82 28.58 27.84 0.19
N TRP A 83 29.69 27.44 0.82
CA TRP A 83 29.73 27.04 2.24
C TRP A 83 29.16 28.11 3.20
N GLU A 84 29.07 29.35 2.75
CA GLU A 84 28.54 30.51 3.46
C GLU A 84 27.00 30.52 3.56
N ALA A 85 26.30 29.84 2.64
CA ALA A 85 24.84 29.74 2.65
C ALA A 85 24.31 28.56 3.48
N LEU A 86 25.20 27.71 4.00
CA LEU A 86 24.81 26.54 4.79
C LEU A 86 24.63 26.93 6.25
N SER A 87 23.41 26.78 6.78
CA SER A 87 23.23 26.87 8.22
C SER A 87 23.82 25.62 8.91
N VAL A 88 24.92 25.84 9.63
CA VAL A 88 25.58 24.79 10.41
C VAL A 88 24.63 24.20 11.46
N THR A 89 23.71 25.01 11.97
CA THR A 89 22.69 24.62 12.94
C THR A 89 21.73 23.56 12.39
N VAL A 90 21.22 23.73 11.16
CA VAL A 90 20.29 22.76 10.57
C VAL A 90 21.03 21.49 10.20
N ALA A 91 22.16 21.59 9.51
CA ALA A 91 22.97 20.42 9.16
C ALA A 91 23.36 19.59 10.41
N GLY A 92 23.81 20.26 11.48
CA GLY A 92 24.13 19.62 12.76
C GLY A 92 22.92 18.93 13.39
N SER A 93 21.74 19.56 13.38
CA SER A 93 20.51 18.95 13.92
C SER A 93 20.10 17.67 13.19
N PHE A 94 20.28 17.61 11.86
CA PHE A 94 20.03 16.40 11.08
C PHE A 94 21.05 15.29 11.41
N THR A 95 22.33 15.62 11.51
CA THR A 95 23.36 14.63 11.87
C THR A 95 23.11 14.06 13.27
N ILE A 96 22.76 14.91 14.24
CA ILE A 96 22.47 14.48 15.61
C ILE A 96 21.25 13.56 15.67
N THR A 97 20.15 13.93 15.00
CA THR A 97 18.93 13.10 14.99
C THR A 97 19.16 11.73 14.33
N THR A 98 19.94 11.67 13.24
CA THR A 98 20.35 10.42 12.62
C THR A 98 21.21 9.56 13.56
N LEU A 99 22.20 10.14 14.22
CA LEU A 99 23.07 9.42 15.16
C LEU A 99 22.30 8.87 16.37
N ILE A 100 21.37 9.65 16.93
CA ILE A 100 20.51 9.21 18.03
C ILE A 100 19.59 8.08 17.58
N GLY A 101 18.93 8.21 16.42
CA GLY A 101 18.04 7.18 15.88
C GLY A 101 18.78 5.86 15.59
N ALA A 102 19.93 5.92 14.93
CA ALA A 102 20.75 4.75 14.66
C ALA A 102 21.35 4.14 15.94
N GLY A 103 21.87 4.97 16.85
CA GLY A 103 22.48 4.52 18.10
C GLY A 103 21.50 3.81 19.04
N THR A 104 20.29 4.36 19.18
CA THR A 104 19.23 3.74 19.98
C THR A 104 18.77 2.41 19.39
N ALA A 105 18.60 2.31 18.06
CA ALA A 105 18.28 1.05 17.39
C ALA A 105 19.39 0.00 17.60
N ALA A 106 20.64 0.36 17.35
CA ALA A 106 21.77 -0.56 17.51
C ALA A 106 21.86 -1.07 18.96
N TYR A 107 21.72 -0.19 19.95
CA TYR A 107 21.76 -0.58 21.36
C TYR A 107 20.63 -1.56 21.73
N ILE A 108 19.41 -1.31 21.29
CA ILE A 108 18.24 -2.16 21.62
C ILE A 108 18.34 -3.53 20.94
N TYR A 109 18.74 -3.59 19.67
CA TYR A 109 18.65 -4.82 18.87
C TYR A 109 19.91 -5.68 18.93
N LEU A 110 21.08 -5.09 19.18
CA LEU A 110 22.36 -5.79 19.31
C LEU A 110 22.59 -6.32 20.73
N ASN A 111 21.96 -5.73 21.75
CA ASN A 111 22.03 -6.24 23.11
C ASN A 111 21.25 -7.56 23.25
N GLU A 112 21.92 -8.60 23.74
CA GLU A 112 21.35 -9.93 23.93
C GLU A 112 20.51 -10.07 25.21
N ASP A 113 20.68 -9.15 26.16
CA ASP A 113 19.96 -9.15 27.45
C ASP A 113 18.48 -8.74 27.30
N ILE A 114 18.12 -8.14 26.16
CA ILE A 114 16.74 -7.74 25.87
C ILE A 114 16.02 -8.92 25.20
N SER A 115 15.09 -9.52 25.95
CA SER A 115 14.23 -10.61 25.45
C SER A 115 13.44 -10.16 24.22
N LYS A 116 13.63 -10.87 23.10
CA LYS A 116 12.86 -10.69 21.87
C LYS A 116 11.66 -11.66 21.91
N PRO A 117 10.40 -11.23 21.64
CA PRO A 117 9.98 -10.00 20.96
C PRO A 117 9.83 -8.77 21.88
N ILE A 118 10.25 -7.61 21.38
CA ILE A 118 10.08 -6.32 22.08
C ILE A 118 8.59 -5.95 22.06
N GLN A 119 7.95 -5.99 23.22
CA GLN A 119 6.60 -5.46 23.41
C GLN A 119 6.73 -3.97 23.75
N LEU A 120 6.09 -3.11 22.96
CA LEU A 120 5.97 -1.70 23.33
C LEU A 120 5.10 -1.59 24.59
N PRO A 121 5.31 -0.57 25.45
CA PRO A 121 4.49 -0.37 26.65
C PRO A 121 2.99 -0.24 26.34
N SER A 122 2.65 0.22 25.13
CA SER A 122 1.27 0.30 24.63
C SER A 122 1.04 -0.68 23.48
N LYS A 123 0.30 -1.75 23.75
CA LYS A 123 -0.14 -2.72 22.72
C LYS A 123 -0.94 -2.06 21.60
N ALA A 124 -1.77 -1.07 21.93
CA ALA A 124 -2.56 -0.33 20.95
C ALA A 124 -1.70 0.39 19.89
N LEU A 125 -0.58 1.02 20.30
CA LEU A 125 0.33 1.65 19.33
C LEU A 125 1.11 0.60 18.52
N GLN A 126 1.49 -0.52 19.14
CA GLN A 126 2.15 -1.61 18.43
C GLN A 126 1.24 -2.20 17.35
N ASP A 127 -0.01 -2.48 17.68
CA ASP A 127 -1.00 -2.98 16.73
C ASP A 127 -1.29 -1.94 15.64
N PHE A 128 -1.41 -0.66 16.00
CA PHE A 128 -1.65 0.42 15.03
C PHE A 128 -0.56 0.50 13.94
N PHE A 129 0.72 0.39 14.33
CA PHE A 129 1.82 0.36 13.37
C PHE A 129 1.97 -0.99 12.66
N THR A 130 1.59 -2.09 13.30
CA THR A 130 1.68 -3.44 12.73
C THR A 130 0.64 -3.66 11.62
N TYR A 131 -0.52 -3.02 11.72
CA TYR A 131 -1.59 -3.09 10.71
C TYR A 131 -1.54 -1.94 9.68
N ASP A 132 -0.38 -1.31 9.46
CA ASP A 132 -0.19 -0.20 8.52
C ASP A 132 -1.28 0.88 8.65
N LEU A 133 -1.49 1.38 9.88
CA LEU A 133 -2.51 2.38 10.22
C LEU A 133 -3.95 1.93 9.92
N TYR A 134 -4.18 0.61 9.81
CA TYR A 134 -5.42 0.00 9.37
C TYR A 134 -5.91 0.46 7.99
N THR A 135 -5.00 0.95 7.14
CA THR A 135 -5.35 1.47 5.81
C THR A 135 -6.03 0.42 4.94
N GLU A 136 -5.57 -0.84 5.00
CA GLU A 136 -6.20 -1.95 4.27
C GLU A 136 -7.65 -2.19 4.73
N LYS A 137 -7.88 -2.19 6.05
CA LYS A 137 -9.23 -2.37 6.60
C LYS A 137 -10.13 -1.21 6.22
N PHE A 138 -9.61 0.02 6.26
CA PHE A 138 -10.34 1.21 5.85
C PHE A 138 -10.74 1.14 4.37
N TYR A 139 -9.80 0.78 3.49
CA TYR A 139 -10.06 0.63 2.05
C TYR A 139 -11.11 -0.46 1.76
N ARG A 140 -11.00 -1.61 2.44
CA ARG A 140 -11.96 -2.72 2.31
C ARG A 140 -13.36 -2.34 2.77
N VAL A 141 -13.47 -1.64 3.91
CA VAL A 141 -14.77 -1.26 4.49
C VAL A 141 -15.42 -0.11 3.72
N THR A 142 -14.64 0.78 3.11
CA THR A 142 -15.20 1.91 2.37
C THR A 142 -15.43 1.54 0.91
N ILE A 143 -14.37 1.31 0.15
CA ILE A 143 -14.45 1.17 -1.31
C ILE A 143 -15.01 -0.19 -1.69
N VAL A 144 -14.46 -1.27 -1.15
CA VAL A 144 -14.89 -2.63 -1.54
C VAL A 144 -16.33 -2.89 -1.09
N PHE A 145 -16.72 -2.43 0.09
CA PHE A 145 -18.10 -2.54 0.57
C PHE A 145 -19.09 -1.76 -0.30
N VAL A 146 -18.79 -0.51 -0.64
CA VAL A 146 -19.66 0.33 -1.49
C VAL A 146 -19.81 -0.28 -2.87
N VAL A 147 -18.71 -0.70 -3.50
CA VAL A 147 -18.74 -1.35 -4.81
C VAL A 147 -19.50 -2.69 -4.75
N GLY A 148 -19.31 -3.45 -3.66
CA GLY A 148 -20.05 -4.70 -3.43
C GLY A 148 -21.56 -4.49 -3.32
N LEU A 149 -22.00 -3.49 -2.56
CA LEU A 149 -23.41 -3.13 -2.44
C LEU A 149 -24.02 -2.73 -3.78
N ILE A 150 -23.34 -1.85 -4.53
CA ILE A 150 -23.82 -1.39 -5.84
C ILE A 150 -23.93 -2.57 -6.81
N SER A 151 -22.91 -3.44 -6.84
CA SER A 151 -22.91 -4.63 -7.70
C SER A 151 -24.07 -5.57 -7.38
N GLN A 152 -24.34 -5.81 -6.10
CA GLN A 152 -25.47 -6.65 -5.68
C GLN A 152 -26.82 -6.04 -6.05
N VAL A 153 -26.98 -4.72 -5.95
CA VAL A 153 -28.20 -4.02 -6.36
C VAL A 153 -28.42 -4.11 -7.87
N ILE A 154 -27.38 -3.91 -8.68
CA ILE A 154 -27.46 -4.03 -10.15
C ILE A 154 -27.82 -5.46 -10.54
N TYR A 155 -27.16 -6.45 -9.94
CA TYR A 155 -27.44 -7.87 -10.20
C TYR A 155 -28.89 -8.23 -9.84
N TRP A 156 -29.40 -7.74 -8.71
CA TRP A 156 -30.78 -7.96 -8.31
C TRP A 156 -31.76 -7.29 -9.28
N PHE A 157 -31.47 -6.06 -9.71
CA PHE A 157 -32.33 -5.33 -10.65
C PHE A 157 -32.45 -6.04 -12.00
N ASP A 158 -31.34 -6.46 -12.58
CA ASP A 158 -31.31 -7.17 -13.86
C ASP A 158 -32.10 -8.50 -13.76
N ARG A 159 -31.80 -9.30 -12.73
CA ARG A 159 -32.41 -10.62 -12.57
C ARG A 159 -33.90 -10.63 -12.20
N TYR A 160 -34.39 -9.61 -11.49
CA TYR A 160 -35.80 -9.56 -11.10
C TYR A 160 -36.65 -8.73 -12.04
N LEU A 161 -36.13 -7.60 -12.51
CA LEU A 161 -36.90 -6.64 -13.28
C LEU A 161 -36.77 -6.89 -14.78
N VAL A 162 -35.54 -7.04 -15.28
CA VAL A 162 -35.29 -7.25 -16.72
C VAL A 162 -35.72 -8.66 -17.13
N ASP A 163 -35.21 -9.69 -16.46
CA ASP A 163 -35.59 -11.08 -16.74
C ASP A 163 -37.09 -11.32 -16.48
N GLY A 164 -37.66 -10.69 -15.45
CA GLY A 164 -39.07 -10.79 -15.12
C GLY A 164 -39.98 -10.27 -16.24
N VAL A 165 -39.64 -9.11 -16.82
CA VAL A 165 -40.37 -8.54 -17.97
C VAL A 165 -40.26 -9.44 -19.20
N ILE A 166 -39.06 -9.95 -19.50
CA ILE A 166 -38.84 -10.84 -20.65
C ILE A 166 -39.65 -12.13 -20.50
N ASN A 167 -39.64 -12.73 -19.31
CA ASN A 167 -40.37 -13.97 -19.05
C ASN A 167 -41.90 -13.76 -19.09
N LEU A 168 -42.41 -12.60 -18.64
CA LEU A 168 -43.82 -12.25 -18.78
C LEU A 168 -44.26 -12.10 -20.24
N VAL A 169 -43.45 -11.45 -21.08
CA VAL A 169 -43.73 -11.33 -22.52
C VAL A 169 -43.68 -12.71 -23.20
N GLY A 170 -42.72 -13.55 -22.83
CA GLY A 170 -42.64 -14.94 -23.29
C GLY A 170 -43.90 -15.75 -22.92
N LEU A 171 -44.32 -15.68 -21.66
CA LEU A 171 -45.55 -16.32 -21.19
C LEU A 171 -46.78 -15.79 -21.93
N ALA A 172 -46.93 -14.48 -22.08
CA ALA A 172 -48.06 -13.87 -22.79
C ALA A 172 -48.15 -14.36 -24.25
N THR A 173 -47.00 -14.54 -24.92
CA THR A 173 -46.94 -15.05 -26.29
C THR A 173 -47.38 -16.52 -26.37
N ILE A 174 -46.91 -17.36 -25.45
CA ILE A 174 -47.31 -18.78 -25.38
C ILE A 174 -48.81 -18.90 -25.07
N PHE A 175 -49.31 -18.15 -24.09
CA PHE A 175 -50.75 -18.10 -23.78
C PHE A 175 -51.58 -17.62 -24.96
N GLY A 176 -51.12 -16.60 -25.68
CA GLY A 176 -51.77 -16.13 -26.92
C GLY A 176 -51.82 -17.22 -27.99
N GLY A 177 -50.72 -17.93 -28.21
CA GLY A 177 -50.63 -19.04 -29.17
C GLY A 177 -51.57 -20.21 -28.85
N GLU A 178 -51.62 -20.64 -27.58
CA GLU A 178 -52.55 -21.68 -27.15
C GLU A 178 -54.01 -21.22 -27.27
N THR A 179 -54.32 -19.97 -26.93
CA THR A 179 -55.69 -19.42 -27.09
C THR A 179 -56.14 -19.39 -28.55
N LEU A 180 -55.25 -19.03 -29.49
CA LEU A 180 -55.53 -19.10 -30.93
C LEU A 180 -55.72 -20.53 -31.43
N LYS A 181 -54.97 -21.49 -30.87
CA LYS A 181 -55.10 -22.91 -31.21
C LYS A 181 -56.46 -23.49 -30.80
N TYR A 182 -57.03 -23.03 -29.68
CA TYR A 182 -58.39 -23.39 -29.28
C TYR A 182 -59.49 -22.78 -30.17
N ASN A 183 -59.18 -21.73 -30.93
CA ASN A 183 -60.12 -21.12 -31.87
C ASN A 183 -60.23 -21.94 -33.18
N ALA A 184 -59.18 -22.66 -33.57
CA ALA A 184 -59.21 -23.62 -34.68
C ALA A 184 -59.80 -24.98 -34.24
N SER A 185 -61.05 -24.97 -33.75
CA SER A 185 -61.79 -26.20 -33.49
C SER A 185 -62.13 -26.84 -34.84
N GLY A 186 -61.67 -28.06 -35.11
CA GLY A 186 -61.83 -28.76 -36.39
C GLY A 186 -63.27 -29.14 -36.77
N GLN A 187 -64.27 -28.37 -36.35
CA GLN A 187 -65.67 -28.52 -36.74
C GLN A 187 -65.96 -27.69 -37.99
N THR A 188 -66.34 -28.36 -39.08
CA THR A 188 -66.69 -27.75 -40.37
C THR A 188 -67.86 -26.77 -40.31
N GLN A 189 -68.70 -26.84 -39.26
CA GLN A 189 -69.81 -25.91 -39.01
C GLN A 189 -69.35 -24.52 -38.54
N PHE A 190 -68.22 -24.42 -37.83
CA PHE A 190 -67.68 -23.14 -37.34
C PHE A 190 -67.09 -22.30 -38.48
N TYR A 191 -66.42 -22.96 -39.43
CA TYR A 191 -65.89 -22.33 -40.65
C TYR A 191 -66.98 -21.77 -41.57
N PHE A 192 -68.16 -22.39 -41.60
CA PHE A 192 -69.28 -21.90 -42.42
C PHE A 192 -69.91 -20.62 -41.84
N CYS A 193 -69.93 -20.47 -40.52
CA CYS A 193 -70.49 -19.30 -39.82
C CYS A 193 -69.56 -18.07 -39.86
N GLN A 194 -68.25 -18.26 -40.03
CA GLN A 194 -67.28 -17.16 -40.09
C GLN A 194 -67.11 -16.55 -41.50
N SER A 195 -67.68 -17.19 -42.52
CA SER A 195 -67.60 -16.76 -43.93
C SER A 195 -68.75 -15.83 -44.36
N PHE A 196 -69.58 -15.34 -43.43
CA PHE A 196 -70.66 -14.38 -43.66
C PHE A 196 -70.44 -13.15 -42.78
#